data_AF-A0AA37QCB4-F1
#
_entry.id   AF-A0AA37QCB4-F1
#
_cell.length_a   1.000
_cell.length_b   1.000
_cell.length_c   1.000
_cell.angle_alpha   90.00
_cell.angle_beta   90.00
_cell.angle_gamma   90.00
#
_symmetry.space_group_name_H-M   'P 1'
#
loop_
_entity.id
_entity.type
_entity.pdbx_description
1 polymer ?
#
loop_
_entity_poly.entity_id
_entity_poly.type
_entity_poly.pdbx_seq_one_letter_code
_entity_poly.pdbx_strand_id
1 'polypeptide(L)' 'MNFEKVLMQAKEGDSDAILEIIEMYKPLLIRNAIVNGRFDEDLYQELVSELLQCIQRFRIIE' A
#
# COMPACT_ATOMS: atom_id res chain seq x y z
N MET A 1 -6.59 -13.74 7.74
CA MET A 1 -6.37 -12.31 8.00
C MET A 1 -7.68 -11.58 7.77
N ASN A 2 -8.12 -10.72 8.69
CA ASN A 2 -9.25 -9.82 8.43
C ASN A 2 -8.67 -8.49 7.94
N PHE A 3 -8.82 -8.22 6.64
CA PHE A 3 -8.26 -7.02 6.01
C PHE A 3 -8.81 -5.73 6.63
N GLU A 4 -10.10 -5.70 7.00
CA GLU A 4 -10.72 -4.53 7.63
C GLU A 4 -10.03 -4.19 8.96
N LYS A 5 -9.75 -5.21 9.78
CA LYS A 5 -9.03 -5.00 11.05
C LYS A 5 -7.63 -4.44 10.81
N VAL A 6 -6.90 -4.98 9.85
CA VAL A 6 -5.53 -4.54 9.54
C VAL A 6 -5.55 -3.12 8.97
N LEU A 7 -6.51 -2.80 8.09
CA LEU A 7 -6.71 -1.46 7.57
C LEU A 7 -6.99 -0.47 8.70
N MET A 8 -7.84 -0.81 9.66
CA MET A 8 -8.12 0.04 10.83
C MET A 8 -6.87 0.32 11.65
N GLN A 9 -6.08 -0.71 11.96
CA GLN A 9 -4.82 -0.55 12.70
C GLN A 9 -3.80 0.30 11.92
N ALA A 10 -3.67 0.07 10.61
CA ALA A 10 -2.77 0.84 9.76
C ALA A 10 -3.19 2.33 9.68
N LYS A 11 -4.50 2.61 9.71
CA LYS A 11 -5.03 3.98 9.79
C LYS A 11 -4.67 4.67 11.10
N GLU A 12 -4.63 3.93 12.21
CA GLU A 12 -4.19 4.43 13.52
C GLU A 12 -2.66 4.63 13.63
N GLY A 13 -1.91 4.27 12.58
CA GLY A 13 -0.46 4.44 12.52
C GLY A 13 0.34 3.24 13.00
N ASP A 14 -0.29 2.07 13.14
CA ASP A 14 0.42 0.83 13.47
C ASP A 14 1.36 0.42 12.32
N SER A 15 2.66 0.46 12.58
CA SER A 15 3.70 0.20 11.59
C SER A 15 3.67 -1.23 11.05
N ASP A 16 3.31 -2.22 11.89
CA ASP A 16 3.26 -3.62 11.48
C ASP A 16 2.07 -3.85 10.54
N ALA A 17 0.92 -3.26 10.85
CA ALA A 17 -0.26 -3.30 9.99
C ALA A 17 -0.03 -2.56 8.66
N ILE A 18 0.67 -1.41 8.68
CA ILE A 18 1.08 -0.70 7.46
C ILE A 18 1.99 -1.60 6.60
N LEU A 19 3.00 -2.22 7.20
CA LEU A 19 3.92 -3.11 6.51
C LEU A 19 3.20 -4.33 5.93
N GLU A 20 2.24 -4.89 6.66
CA GLU A 20 1.42 -6.01 6.19
C GLU A 20 0.61 -5.61 4.93
N ILE A 21 0.04 -4.41 4.90
CA ILE A 21 -0.65 -3.89 3.70
C ILE A 21 0.32 -3.68 2.55
N ILE A 22 1.49 -3.11 2.79
CA ILE A 22 2.51 -2.93 1.74
C ILE A 22 2.91 -4.29 1.15
N GLU A 23 3.20 -5.29 1.97
CA GLU A 23 3.59 -6.62 1.48
C GLU A 23 2.45 -7.32 0.72
N MET A 24 1.19 -7.15 1.13
CA MET A 24 0.03 -7.65 0.37
C MET A 24 -0.05 -7.04 -1.04
N TYR A 25 0.18 -5.73 -1.16
CA TYR A 25 0.06 -5.01 -2.43
C TYR A 25 1.35 -5.02 -3.25
N LYS A 26 2.49 -5.42 -2.68
CA LYS A 26 3.81 -5.42 -3.33
C LYS A 26 3.86 -6.03 -4.73
N PRO A 27 3.23 -7.19 -5.02
CA PRO A 27 3.23 -7.72 -6.39
C PRO A 27 2.54 -6.79 -7.39
N LEU A 28 1.47 -6.11 -6.98
CA LEU A 28 0.76 -5.13 -7.81
C LEU A 28 1.61 -3.88 -8.03
N LEU A 29 2.25 -3.36 -6.97
CA LEU A 29 3.12 -2.18 -7.05
C LEU A 29 4.31 -2.44 -7.98
N ILE A 30 4.98 -3.58 -7.82
CA ILE A 30 6.10 -3.98 -8.69
C ILE A 30 5.65 -4.10 -10.14
N ARG A 31 4.50 -4.74 -10.40
CA ARG A 31 3.99 -4.90 -11.76
C ARG A 31 3.73 -3.55 -12.44
N ASN A 32 3.18 -2.59 -11.71
CA ASN A 32 2.90 -1.25 -12.26
C ASN A 32 4.14 -0.35 -12.33
N ALA A 33 5.19 -0.67 -11.56
CA ALA A 33 6.49 -0.01 -11.66
C ALA A 33 7.35 -0.52 -12.82
N ILE A 34 6.92 -1.53 -13.58
CA ILE A 34 7.64 -1.99 -14.78
C ILE A 34 7.19 -1.17 -15.99
N VAL A 35 8.08 -0.32 -16.49
CA VAL A 35 7.88 0.50 -17.68
C VAL A 35 8.82 0.03 -18.78
N ASN A 36 8.28 -0.29 -19.95
CA ASN A 36 9.05 -0.81 -21.10
C ASN A 36 9.95 -2.02 -20.73
N GLY A 37 9.45 -2.91 -19.87
CA GLY A 37 10.16 -4.12 -19.44
C GLY A 37 11.27 -3.89 -18.41
N ARG A 38 11.42 -2.67 -17.89
CA ARG A 38 12.39 -2.33 -16.84
C ARG A 38 11.68 -1.89 -15.57
N PHE A 39 12.21 -2.29 -14.43
CA PHE A 39 11.75 -1.80 -13.14
C PHE A 39 12.19 -0.36 -12.94
N ASP A 40 11.24 0.51 -12.65
CA ASP A 40 11.45 1.92 -12.34
C ASP A 40 11.32 2.10 -10.81
N GLU A 41 12.45 2.30 -10.14
CA GLU A 41 12.53 2.42 -8.68
C GLU A 41 11.80 3.65 -8.15
N ASP A 42 11.86 4.77 -8.87
CA ASP A 42 11.20 6.01 -8.49
C ASP A 42 9.69 5.86 -8.60
N LEU A 43 9.20 5.24 -9.69
CA LEU A 43 7.79 4.92 -9.84
C LEU A 43 7.29 3.95 -8.76
N TYR A 44 8.09 2.95 -8.38
CA TYR A 44 7.72 2.07 -7.26
C TYR A 44 7.58 2.85 -5.95
N GLN A 45 8.51 3.76 -5.65
CA GLN A 45 8.43 4.59 -4.45
C GLN A 45 7.19 5.51 -4.46
N GLU A 46 6.86 6.10 -5.60
CA GLU A 46 5.63 6.91 -5.77
C GLU A 46 4.36 6.06 -5.56
N LEU A 47 4.32 4.85 -6.11
CA LEU A 47 3.19 3.93 -5.90
C LEU A 47 3.03 3.51 -4.43
N VAL A 48 4.14 3.28 -3.72
CA VAL A 48 4.14 3.01 -2.27
C VAL A 48 3.63 4.24 -1.51
N SER A 49 4.10 5.44 -1.86
CA SER A 49 3.64 6.70 -1.27
C SER A 49 2.13 6.90 -1.44
N GLU A 50 1.61 6.65 -2.65
CA GLU A 50 0.17 6.74 -2.93
C GLU A 50 -0.63 5.68 -2.15
N LEU A 51 -0.11 4.46 -1.99
CA LEU A 51 -0.75 3.45 -1.14
C LEU A 51 -0.85 3.92 0.32
N LEU A 52 0.20 4.53 0.87
CA LEU A 52 0.18 5.10 2.23
C LEU A 52 -0.87 6.22 2.34
N GLN A 53 -0.98 7.09 1.33
CA GLN A 53 -2.03 8.11 1.27
C GLN A 53 -3.42 7.48 1.20
N CYS A 54 -3.60 6.42 0.42
CA CYS A 54 -4.86 5.67 0.34
C CYS A 54 -5.27 5.11 1.70
N ILE A 55 -4.35 4.45 2.43
CA ILE A 55 -4.62 3.94 3.78
C ILE A 55 -5.17 5.07 4.67
N GLN A 56 -4.46 6.20 4.72
CA GLN A 56 -4.84 7.32 5.58
C GLN A 56 -6.17 7.98 5.17
N ARG A 57 -6.42 8.13 3.87
CA ARG A 57 -7.60 8.85 3.35
C ARG A 57 -8.85 7.99 3.20
N PHE A 58 -8.72 6.65 3.15
CA PHE A 58 -9.85 5.75 2.96
C PHE A 58 -10.92 5.99 4.02
N ARG A 59 -12.16 6.27 3.60
CA ARG A 59 -13.29 6.47 4.52
C ARG A 59 -14.08 5.18 4.61
N ILE A 60 -14.24 4.67 5.82
CA ILE A 60 -15.19 3.60 6.09
C ILE A 60 -16.55 4.28 6.25
N ILE A 61 -17.48 3.92 5.37
CA ILE A 61 -18.85 4.40 5.42
C ILE A 61 -19.65 3.25 6.02
N GLU A 62 -20.30 3.51 7.16
CA GLU A 62 -21.27 2.59 7.80
C GLU A 62 -22.61 2.58 7.05
#